data_AF-A0A6B9FPY3-F1
#
_entry.id   AF-A0A6B9FPY3-F1
#
_cell.length_a   1.000
_cell.length_b   1.000
_cell.length_c   1.000
_cell.angle_alpha   90.00
_cell.angle_beta   90.00
_cell.angle_gamma   90.00
#
_symmetry.space_group_name_H-M   'P 1'
#
loop_
_entity.id
_entity.type
_entity.pdbx_description
1 polymer ?
#
loop_
_entity_poly.entity_id
_entity_poly.type
_entity_poly.pdbx_seq_one_letter_code
_entity_poly.pdbx_strand_id
1 'polypeptide(L)'
;MMSRAERTPLTDWWWTVDRGLLAALFALMIAGLVFLMGGGPPVAERIGLPTFYFLNRQAMYLAPTILLICAVSFLSLRGIRRLALITWVCGVVLCLLAGKFGPEIKGAHRWIQFGSFGLQPSEFVKPAFVVVAAWAFSEGAQRRDMPGGILALLLLPITIVPLLLQPDFGQTMLITMVWCALFFVAGLHLIWVAVLGVLGLGGVFAAYLFFHHVRERFNKFLDKDSGGGFQDFWSRESFRSGGWFGTGPGEGVAKRHLPDAHTDFIFSVTGEEFGVIVCLCLVALFAYIVLRGLKLARRTDDTFSRLAITGLTTLFGLQACINMAVNTQLMPAKGMTLPFVSYGGSSLISLALGTGFLVALTRKRPRTVMLSQKPPGTAPATVAGVMR
;
A
#
# COMPACT_ATOMS: atom_id res chain seq x y z
N MET A 1 7.78 5.61 33.60
CA MET A 1 9.08 5.34 32.97
C MET A 1 9.44 3.89 33.26
N MET A 2 9.48 3.01 32.25
CA MET A 2 9.72 1.57 32.46
C MET A 2 11.20 1.29 32.74
N SER A 3 11.48 0.64 33.87
CA SER A 3 12.84 0.31 34.35
C SER A 3 13.55 -0.65 33.39
N ARG A 4 14.87 -0.46 33.19
CA ARG A 4 15.74 -1.35 32.39
C ARG A 4 15.90 -2.76 32.99
N ALA A 5 15.42 -2.99 34.21
CA ALA A 5 15.64 -4.23 34.96
C ALA A 5 14.69 -5.37 34.57
N GLU A 6 13.50 -5.08 34.01
CA GLU A 6 12.52 -6.09 33.61
C GLU A 6 12.41 -6.18 32.09
N ARG A 7 13.16 -7.13 31.50
CA ARG A 7 13.09 -7.43 30.06
C ARG A 7 11.84 -8.26 29.74
N THR A 8 10.69 -7.63 29.77
CA THR A 8 9.49 -8.21 29.16
C THR A 8 9.62 -8.14 27.62
N PRO A 9 9.02 -9.07 26.87
CA PRO A 9 9.03 -9.01 25.41
C PRO A 9 8.44 -7.71 24.85
N LEU A 10 7.56 -7.05 25.60
CA LEU A 10 7.00 -5.73 25.29
C LEU A 10 8.02 -4.60 25.48
N THR A 11 8.77 -4.62 26.58
CA THR A 11 9.85 -3.66 26.84
C THR A 11 10.89 -3.74 25.72
N ASP A 12 11.38 -4.95 25.41
CA ASP A 12 12.35 -5.17 24.33
C ASP A 12 11.81 -4.75 22.97
N TRP A 13 10.53 -4.97 22.70
CA TRP A 13 9.88 -4.47 21.49
C TRP A 13 9.93 -2.94 21.41
N TRP A 14 9.51 -2.23 22.47
CA TRP A 14 9.48 -0.76 22.50
C TRP A 14 10.86 -0.11 22.33
N TRP A 15 11.92 -0.76 22.81
CA TRP A 15 13.30 -0.27 22.65
C TRP A 15 13.91 -0.60 21.27
N THR A 16 13.40 -1.60 20.57
CA THR A 16 13.94 -2.06 19.28
C THR A 16 13.26 -1.46 18.05
N VAL A 17 12.03 -0.98 18.19
CA VAL A 17 11.25 -0.37 17.11
C VAL A 17 11.64 1.09 16.85
N ASP A 18 11.57 1.52 15.58
CA ASP A 18 11.73 2.93 15.22
C ASP A 18 10.51 3.76 15.65
N ARG A 19 10.69 4.52 16.74
CA ARG A 19 9.64 5.37 17.33
C ARG A 19 9.18 6.49 16.38
N GLY A 20 10.08 6.98 15.53
CA GLY A 20 9.75 8.05 14.57
C GLY A 20 8.78 7.55 13.51
N LEU A 21 8.99 6.33 13.00
CA LEU A 21 8.08 5.68 12.05
C LEU A 21 6.71 5.40 12.70
N LEU A 22 6.70 4.81 13.90
CA LEU A 22 5.44 4.54 14.62
C LEU A 22 4.65 5.81 14.93
N ALA A 23 5.31 6.86 15.42
CA ALA A 23 4.65 8.13 15.73
C ALA A 23 4.03 8.76 14.49
N ALA A 24 4.73 8.73 13.35
CA ALA A 24 4.20 9.26 12.09
C ALA A 24 3.01 8.45 11.55
N LEU A 25 3.05 7.11 11.66
CA LEU A 25 1.92 6.25 11.30
C LEU A 25 0.70 6.51 12.19
N PHE A 26 0.90 6.68 13.49
CA PHE A 26 -0.17 6.99 14.42
C PHE A 26 -0.76 8.39 14.17
N ALA A 27 0.08 9.39 13.93
CA ALA A 27 -0.35 10.72 13.51
C ALA A 27 -1.18 10.67 12.23
N LEU A 28 -0.79 9.84 11.26
CA LEU A 28 -1.53 9.65 10.01
C LEU A 28 -2.91 9.01 10.24
N MET A 29 -3.01 8.01 11.13
CA MET A 29 -4.28 7.39 11.49
C MET A 29 -5.22 8.38 12.19
N ILE A 30 -4.70 9.22 13.09
CA ILE A 30 -5.48 10.28 13.75
C ILE A 30 -5.96 11.30 12.70
N ALA A 31 -5.06 11.77 11.83
CA ALA A 31 -5.42 12.68 10.75
C ALA A 31 -6.51 12.08 9.85
N GLY A 32 -6.42 10.78 9.56
CA GLY A 32 -7.46 10.04 8.84
C GLY A 32 -8.83 10.12 9.48
N LEU A 33 -8.93 9.93 10.80
CA LEU A 33 -10.19 10.06 11.53
C LEU A 33 -10.75 11.50 11.44
N VAL A 34 -9.89 12.50 11.60
CA VAL A 34 -10.29 13.92 11.50
C VAL A 34 -10.84 14.23 10.11
N PHE A 35 -10.16 13.82 9.04
CA PHE A 35 -10.63 14.07 7.68
C PHE A 35 -11.91 13.29 7.34
N LEU A 36 -12.12 12.14 7.96
CA LEU A 36 -13.37 11.40 7.80
C LEU A 36 -14.59 12.11 8.42
N MET A 37 -14.37 12.97 9.42
CA MET A 37 -15.46 13.80 9.95
C MET A 37 -15.97 14.80 8.92
N GLY A 38 -15.10 15.24 8.00
CA GLY A 38 -15.47 16.13 6.89
C GLY A 38 -16.13 15.41 5.72
N GLY A 39 -15.51 14.31 5.27
CA GLY A 39 -15.91 13.56 4.06
C GLY A 39 -16.95 12.46 4.26
N GLY A 40 -17.15 11.97 5.48
CA GLY A 40 -18.12 10.92 5.80
C GLY A 40 -19.58 11.39 5.77
N PRO A 41 -19.95 12.46 6.49
CA PRO A 41 -21.34 12.94 6.59
C PRO A 41 -22.08 13.17 5.27
N PRO A 42 -21.49 13.84 4.25
CA PRO A 42 -22.20 14.11 3.00
C PRO A 42 -22.63 12.85 2.25
N VAL A 43 -21.84 11.77 2.37
CA VAL A 43 -22.14 10.48 1.74
C VAL A 43 -23.13 9.68 2.58
N ALA A 44 -23.01 9.73 3.91
CA ALA A 44 -23.92 9.03 4.82
C ALA A 44 -25.36 9.53 4.66
N GLU A 45 -25.55 10.85 4.63
CA GLU A 45 -26.87 11.47 4.44
C GLU A 45 -27.50 11.10 3.09
N ARG A 46 -26.70 11.04 2.02
CA ARG A 46 -27.16 10.65 0.68
C ARG A 46 -27.70 9.21 0.63
N ILE A 47 -27.12 8.31 1.43
CA ILE A 47 -27.48 6.88 1.47
C ILE A 47 -28.51 6.60 2.60
N GLY A 48 -28.96 7.63 3.33
CA GLY A 48 -29.92 7.50 4.44
C GLY A 48 -29.33 6.84 5.69
N LEU A 49 -28.01 6.90 5.86
CA LEU A 49 -27.28 6.39 7.03
C LEU A 49 -27.06 7.49 8.07
N PRO A 50 -26.79 7.12 9.34
CA PRO A 50 -26.41 8.10 10.36
C PRO A 50 -25.19 8.93 9.96
N THR A 51 -25.21 10.23 10.25
CA THR A 51 -24.17 11.20 9.86
C THR A 51 -22.73 10.74 10.15
N PHE A 52 -22.51 10.11 11.32
CA PHE A 52 -21.18 9.62 11.74
C PHE A 52 -20.95 8.12 11.49
N TYR A 53 -21.74 7.48 10.62
CA TYR A 53 -21.66 6.04 10.37
C TYR A 53 -20.25 5.58 9.94
N PHE A 54 -19.65 6.26 8.95
CA PHE A 54 -18.34 5.91 8.43
C PHE A 54 -17.22 6.14 9.47
N LEU A 55 -17.33 7.22 10.24
CA LEU A 55 -16.40 7.55 11.33
C LEU A 55 -16.41 6.46 12.40
N ASN A 56 -17.61 6.08 12.87
CA ASN A 56 -17.78 5.05 13.88
C ASN A 56 -17.21 3.71 13.40
N ARG A 57 -17.49 3.32 12.15
CA ARG A 57 -16.91 2.10 11.57
C ARG A 57 -15.39 2.18 11.46
N GLN A 58 -14.82 3.30 11.02
CA GLN A 58 -13.37 3.45 10.92
C GLN A 58 -12.69 3.38 12.29
N ALA A 59 -13.27 4.02 13.30
CA ALA A 59 -12.80 3.92 14.68
C ALA A 59 -12.86 2.48 15.21
N MET A 60 -13.95 1.75 14.92
CA MET A 60 -14.07 0.32 15.26
C MET A 60 -13.01 -0.53 14.55
N TYR A 61 -12.68 -0.26 13.29
CA TYR A 61 -11.63 -0.96 12.56
C TYR A 61 -10.21 -0.53 12.97
N LEU A 62 -10.04 0.62 13.62
CA LEU A 62 -8.74 1.09 14.05
C LEU A 62 -8.17 0.25 15.20
N ALA A 63 -9.01 -0.20 16.13
CA ALA A 63 -8.61 -1.09 17.21
C ALA A 63 -7.97 -2.42 16.72
N PRO A 64 -8.63 -3.22 15.84
CA PRO A 64 -8.01 -4.42 15.27
C PRO A 64 -6.84 -4.09 14.35
N THR A 65 -6.82 -2.92 13.69
CA THR A 65 -5.67 -2.45 12.88
C THR A 65 -4.42 -2.29 13.75
N ILE A 66 -4.52 -1.58 14.87
CA ILE A 66 -3.40 -1.39 15.81
C ILE A 66 -2.98 -2.73 16.42
N LEU A 67 -3.95 -3.56 16.84
CA LEU A 67 -3.68 -4.89 17.38
C LEU A 67 -2.91 -5.75 16.37
N LEU A 68 -3.31 -5.73 15.09
CA LEU A 68 -2.66 -6.50 14.03
C LEU A 68 -1.24 -5.99 13.74
N ILE A 69 -1.03 -4.68 13.69
CA ILE A 69 0.32 -4.09 13.55
C ILE A 69 1.22 -4.59 14.69
N CYS A 70 0.74 -4.49 15.93
CA CYS A 70 1.46 -4.97 17.10
C CYS A 70 1.74 -6.48 16.99
N ALA A 71 0.73 -7.32 16.78
CA ALA A 71 0.88 -8.77 16.70
C ALA A 71 1.88 -9.21 15.62
N VAL A 72 1.76 -8.67 14.40
CA VAL A 72 2.65 -8.99 13.27
C VAL A 72 4.07 -8.49 13.54
N SER A 73 4.23 -7.35 14.23
CA SER A 73 5.55 -6.79 14.57
C SER A 73 6.39 -7.64 15.55
N PHE A 74 5.76 -8.60 16.26
CA PHE A 74 6.44 -9.58 17.10
C PHE A 74 7.01 -10.76 16.31
N LEU A 75 6.61 -10.94 15.05
CA LEU A 75 7.02 -12.12 14.27
C LEU A 75 8.53 -12.13 13.97
N SER A 76 9.06 -13.35 13.88
CA SER A 76 10.43 -13.58 13.40
C SER A 76 10.52 -13.37 11.89
N LEU A 77 11.73 -13.17 11.34
CA LEU A 77 11.92 -13.05 9.89
C LEU A 77 11.40 -14.28 9.13
N ARG A 78 11.54 -15.47 9.72
CA ARG A 78 10.94 -16.71 9.21
C ARG A 78 9.41 -16.69 9.27
N GLY A 79 8.85 -16.18 10.37
CA GLY A 79 7.40 -16.00 10.54
C GLY A 79 6.80 -15.04 9.51
N ILE A 80 7.47 -13.91 9.27
CA ILE A 80 7.06 -12.92 8.26
C ILE A 80 7.01 -13.56 6.86
N ARG A 81 8.06 -14.30 6.48
CA ARG A 81 8.11 -14.99 5.17
C ARG A 81 6.97 -16.01 5.02
N ARG A 82 6.74 -16.83 6.04
CA ARG A 82 5.66 -17.84 6.01
C ARG A 82 4.29 -17.19 5.95
N LEU A 83 4.03 -16.19 6.78
CA LEU A 83 2.75 -15.48 6.79
C LEU A 83 2.51 -14.78 5.46
N ALA A 84 3.51 -14.06 4.92
CA ALA A 84 3.41 -13.42 3.61
C ALA A 84 3.17 -14.44 2.48
N LEU A 85 3.85 -15.58 2.48
CA LEU A 85 3.62 -16.62 1.47
C LEU A 85 2.19 -17.17 1.54
N ILE A 86 1.71 -17.50 2.75
CA ILE A 86 0.35 -18.00 2.96
C ILE A 86 -0.67 -16.93 2.51
N THR A 87 -0.51 -15.69 2.96
CA THR A 87 -1.41 -14.59 2.58
C THR A 87 -1.39 -14.33 1.07
N TRP A 88 -0.23 -14.43 0.41
CA TRP A 88 -0.11 -14.25 -1.03
C TRP A 88 -0.81 -15.38 -1.80
N VAL A 89 -0.52 -16.64 -1.48
CA VAL A 89 -1.16 -17.80 -2.13
C VAL A 89 -2.67 -17.77 -1.93
N CYS A 90 -3.13 -17.63 -0.68
CA CYS A 90 -4.55 -17.53 -0.38
C CYS A 90 -5.19 -16.32 -1.07
N GLY A 91 -4.52 -15.17 -1.07
CA GLY A 91 -5.03 -13.95 -1.70
C GLY A 91 -5.17 -14.06 -3.21
N VAL A 92 -4.21 -14.70 -3.90
CA VAL A 92 -4.27 -14.96 -5.35
C VAL A 92 -5.42 -15.90 -5.69
N VAL A 93 -5.58 -16.99 -4.93
CA VAL A 93 -6.70 -17.94 -5.09
C VAL A 93 -8.03 -17.22 -4.84
N LEU A 94 -8.12 -16.41 -3.78
CA LEU A 94 -9.32 -15.63 -3.48
C LEU A 94 -9.62 -14.58 -4.54
N CYS A 95 -8.61 -13.99 -5.21
CA CYS A 95 -8.87 -13.14 -6.37
C CYS A 95 -9.54 -13.95 -7.50
N LEU A 96 -9.02 -15.12 -7.84
CA LEU A 96 -9.63 -15.95 -8.88
C LEU A 96 -11.07 -16.37 -8.53
N LEU A 97 -11.33 -16.66 -7.25
CA LEU A 97 -12.67 -16.99 -6.75
C LEU A 97 -13.60 -15.77 -6.78
N ALA A 98 -13.12 -14.60 -6.35
CA ALA A 98 -13.89 -13.36 -6.38
C ALA A 98 -14.30 -13.00 -7.81
N GLY A 99 -13.44 -13.22 -8.81
CA GLY A 99 -13.77 -12.99 -10.21
C GLY A 99 -14.90 -13.88 -10.75
N LYS A 100 -15.10 -15.07 -10.17
CA LYS A 100 -16.14 -16.04 -10.60
C LYS A 100 -17.42 -15.97 -9.77
N PHE A 101 -17.32 -15.69 -8.47
CA PHE A 101 -18.41 -15.84 -7.50
C PHE A 101 -18.67 -14.57 -6.68
N GLY A 102 -17.84 -13.53 -6.82
CA GLY A 102 -18.01 -12.28 -6.10
C GLY A 102 -19.22 -11.50 -6.62
N PRO A 103 -19.87 -10.65 -5.81
CA PRO A 103 -20.87 -9.71 -6.29
C PRO A 103 -20.26 -8.67 -7.23
N GLU A 104 -21.04 -8.22 -8.21
CA GLU A 104 -20.66 -7.12 -9.09
C GLU A 104 -20.79 -5.80 -8.32
N ILE A 105 -19.66 -5.10 -8.13
CA ILE A 105 -19.63 -3.78 -7.49
C ILE A 105 -18.90 -2.83 -8.44
N LYS A 106 -19.60 -1.78 -8.90
CA LYS A 106 -19.07 -0.79 -9.87
C LYS A 106 -18.55 -1.45 -11.17
N GLY A 107 -19.25 -2.46 -11.69
CA GLY A 107 -18.92 -3.13 -12.95
C GLY A 107 -17.81 -4.18 -12.86
N ALA A 108 -17.43 -4.64 -11.65
CA ALA A 108 -16.38 -5.64 -11.49
C ALA A 108 -16.61 -6.56 -10.27
N HIS A 109 -16.25 -7.84 -10.44
CA HIS A 109 -16.30 -8.87 -9.40
C HIS A 109 -14.96 -8.93 -8.63
N ARG A 110 -14.80 -8.02 -7.65
CA ARG A 110 -13.53 -7.85 -6.89
C ARG A 110 -13.63 -8.19 -5.40
N TRP A 111 -14.85 -8.27 -4.89
CA TRP A 111 -15.13 -8.38 -3.47
C TRP A 111 -15.64 -9.77 -3.14
N ILE A 112 -15.31 -10.25 -1.94
CA ILE A 112 -15.94 -11.41 -1.33
C ILE A 112 -16.71 -10.90 -0.13
N GLN A 113 -18.04 -11.05 -0.16
CA GLN A 113 -18.90 -10.64 0.93
C GLN A 113 -19.06 -11.79 1.93
N PHE A 114 -18.64 -11.54 3.17
CA PHE A 114 -18.91 -12.39 4.33
C PHE A 114 -19.95 -11.68 5.19
N GLY A 115 -21.24 -11.88 4.86
CA GLY A 115 -22.35 -11.19 5.52
C GLY A 115 -22.21 -9.68 5.41
N SER A 116 -22.00 -8.98 6.54
CA SER A 116 -21.86 -7.52 6.60
C SER A 116 -20.44 -6.99 6.33
N PHE A 117 -19.46 -7.87 6.10
CA PHE A 117 -18.08 -7.52 5.83
C PHE A 117 -17.68 -7.85 4.39
N GLY A 118 -17.22 -6.85 3.65
CA GLY A 118 -16.60 -7.03 2.34
C GLY A 118 -15.08 -7.16 2.47
N LEU A 119 -14.53 -8.28 2.00
CA LEU A 119 -13.09 -8.48 1.88
C LEU A 119 -12.67 -8.30 0.42
N GLN A 120 -11.69 -7.44 0.17
CA GLN A 120 -11.07 -7.28 -1.15
C GLN A 120 -9.72 -8.01 -1.15
N PRO A 121 -9.60 -9.18 -1.81
CA PRO A 121 -8.39 -10.00 -1.71
C PRO A 121 -7.16 -9.29 -2.28
N SER A 122 -7.33 -8.47 -3.32
CA SER A 122 -6.23 -7.72 -3.96
C SER A 122 -5.53 -6.76 -3.00
N GLU A 123 -6.23 -6.24 -1.99
CA GLU A 123 -5.63 -5.41 -0.96
C GLU A 123 -4.58 -6.19 -0.15
N PHE A 124 -4.87 -7.44 0.24
CA PHE A 124 -3.96 -8.30 1.02
C PHE A 124 -2.82 -8.89 0.20
N VAL A 125 -3.06 -9.14 -1.09
CA VAL A 125 -2.04 -9.64 -2.01
C VAL A 125 -0.88 -8.65 -2.15
N LYS A 126 -1.13 -7.35 -2.13
CA LYS A 126 -0.10 -6.30 -2.28
C LYS A 126 1.07 -6.42 -1.28
N PRO A 127 0.87 -6.26 0.04
CA PRO A 127 1.97 -6.33 1.00
C PRO A 127 2.60 -7.73 1.06
N ALA A 128 1.80 -8.78 0.87
CA ALA A 128 2.26 -10.16 0.87
C ALA A 128 3.19 -10.45 -0.32
N PHE A 129 2.78 -10.05 -1.53
CA PHE A 129 3.57 -10.15 -2.76
C PHE A 129 4.92 -9.45 -2.61
N VAL A 130 4.94 -8.24 -2.07
CA VAL A 130 6.18 -7.48 -1.89
C VAL A 130 7.20 -8.23 -1.03
N VAL A 131 6.75 -8.85 0.07
CA VAL A 131 7.62 -9.64 0.94
C VAL A 131 8.10 -10.92 0.26
N VAL A 132 7.21 -11.62 -0.47
CA VAL A 132 7.56 -12.85 -1.19
C VAL A 132 8.53 -12.57 -2.34
N ALA A 133 8.30 -11.49 -3.10
CA ALA A 133 9.19 -11.03 -4.17
C ALA A 133 10.55 -10.61 -3.61
N ALA A 134 10.60 -9.85 -2.51
CA ALA A 134 11.84 -9.49 -1.85
C ALA A 134 12.63 -10.72 -1.38
N TRP A 135 11.95 -11.75 -0.88
CA TRP A 135 12.58 -13.03 -0.54
C TRP A 135 13.15 -13.73 -1.79
N ALA A 136 12.37 -13.85 -2.86
CA ALA A 136 12.82 -14.49 -4.09
C ALA A 136 14.05 -13.79 -4.70
N PHE A 137 14.05 -12.45 -4.77
CA PHE A 137 15.20 -11.66 -5.21
C PHE A 137 16.42 -11.85 -4.28
N SER A 138 16.20 -11.91 -2.96
CA SER A 138 17.30 -12.10 -2.01
C SER A 138 17.97 -13.47 -2.10
N GLU A 139 17.21 -14.54 -2.34
CA GLU A 139 17.76 -15.89 -2.51
C GLU A 139 18.45 -16.02 -3.87
N GLY A 140 17.89 -15.43 -4.94
CA GLY A 140 18.51 -15.43 -6.26
C GLY A 140 19.85 -14.70 -6.32
N ALA A 141 20.04 -13.67 -5.47
CA ALA A 141 21.33 -12.98 -5.33
C ALA A 141 22.37 -13.78 -4.51
N GLN A 142 21.92 -14.64 -3.59
CA GLN A 142 22.82 -15.37 -2.67
C GLN A 142 23.18 -16.78 -3.15
N ARG A 143 22.27 -17.47 -3.87
CA ARG A 143 22.45 -18.85 -4.31
C ARG A 143 22.40 -18.91 -5.84
N ARG A 144 23.54 -19.17 -6.47
CA ARG A 144 23.61 -19.40 -7.93
C ARG A 144 22.84 -20.66 -8.36
N ASP A 145 22.72 -21.65 -7.48
CA ASP A 145 22.08 -22.94 -7.77
C ASP A 145 20.54 -22.87 -7.70
N MET A 146 19.98 -21.82 -7.09
CA MET A 146 18.54 -21.63 -7.00
C MET A 146 18.09 -20.64 -8.07
N PRO A 147 17.06 -20.94 -8.89
CA PRO A 147 16.54 -20.02 -9.89
C PRO A 147 15.71 -18.88 -9.27
N GLY A 148 16.22 -18.23 -8.22
CA GLY A 148 15.52 -17.17 -7.48
C GLY A 148 15.18 -15.94 -8.33
N GLY A 149 16.02 -15.62 -9.32
CA GLY A 149 15.72 -14.58 -10.30
C GLY A 149 14.53 -14.91 -11.21
N ILE A 150 14.45 -16.16 -11.68
CA ILE A 150 13.31 -16.65 -12.49
C ILE A 150 12.05 -16.70 -11.63
N LEU A 151 12.16 -17.18 -10.39
CA LEU A 151 11.04 -17.19 -9.45
C LEU A 151 10.51 -15.76 -9.22
N ALA A 152 11.40 -14.79 -8.97
CA ALA A 152 11.02 -13.40 -8.78
C ALA A 152 10.35 -12.79 -10.04
N LEU A 153 10.78 -13.22 -11.23
CA LEU A 153 10.15 -12.83 -12.50
C LEU A 153 8.76 -13.44 -12.68
N LEU A 154 8.58 -14.72 -12.34
CA LEU A 154 7.30 -15.44 -12.45
C LEU A 154 6.27 -15.01 -11.41
N LEU A 155 6.69 -14.54 -10.24
CA LEU A 155 5.78 -14.03 -9.21
C LEU A 155 4.92 -12.87 -9.72
N LEU A 156 5.45 -12.01 -10.59
CA LEU A 156 4.72 -10.89 -11.15
C LEU A 156 3.51 -11.34 -12.00
N PRO A 157 3.65 -12.10 -13.12
CA PRO A 157 2.52 -12.56 -13.92
C PRO A 157 1.51 -13.38 -13.10
N ILE A 158 1.96 -14.23 -12.16
CA ILE A 158 1.07 -14.99 -11.27
C ILE A 158 0.19 -14.04 -10.44
N THR A 159 0.71 -12.88 -10.06
CA THR A 159 -0.03 -11.89 -9.26
C THR A 159 -0.92 -10.98 -10.11
N ILE A 160 -0.45 -10.52 -11.27
CA ILE A 160 -1.18 -9.53 -12.07
C ILE A 160 -2.27 -10.14 -12.96
N VAL A 161 -2.11 -11.38 -13.44
CA VAL A 161 -3.09 -12.02 -14.33
C VAL A 161 -4.48 -12.12 -13.67
N PRO A 162 -4.62 -12.61 -12.41
CA PRO A 162 -5.91 -12.59 -11.72
C PRO A 162 -6.53 -11.20 -11.58
N LEU A 163 -5.70 -10.16 -11.40
CA LEU A 163 -6.19 -8.78 -11.24
C LEU A 163 -6.68 -8.19 -12.57
N LEU A 164 -5.97 -8.49 -13.67
CA LEU A 164 -6.40 -8.10 -15.01
C LEU A 164 -7.71 -8.77 -15.42
N LEU A 165 -7.95 -10.01 -14.99
CA LEU A 165 -9.22 -10.71 -15.19
C LEU A 165 -10.40 -10.06 -14.42
N GLN A 166 -10.14 -9.31 -13.34
CA GLN A 166 -11.13 -8.55 -12.56
C GLN A 166 -11.26 -7.07 -12.97
N PRO A 167 -10.93 -6.76 -14.22
CA PRO A 167 -10.54 -5.43 -14.72
C PRO A 167 -9.85 -4.47 -13.72
N ASP A 168 -8.99 -4.93 -12.81
CA ASP A 168 -8.34 -4.07 -11.79
C ASP A 168 -6.99 -3.51 -12.23
N PHE A 169 -7.04 -2.48 -13.08
CA PHE A 169 -5.86 -1.79 -13.60
C PHE A 169 -5.10 -0.98 -12.54
N GLY A 170 -5.79 -0.51 -11.50
CA GLY A 170 -5.17 0.31 -10.46
C GLY A 170 -4.15 -0.49 -9.66
N GLN A 171 -4.61 -1.62 -9.13
CA GLN A 171 -3.77 -2.52 -8.33
C GLN A 171 -2.67 -3.17 -9.19
N THR A 172 -2.98 -3.55 -10.44
CA THR A 172 -2.00 -4.12 -11.36
C THR A 172 -0.83 -3.16 -11.64
N MET A 173 -1.13 -1.89 -11.93
CA MET A 173 -0.10 -0.87 -12.16
C MET A 173 0.76 -0.64 -10.90
N LEU A 174 0.13 -0.54 -9.73
CA LEU A 174 0.83 -0.34 -8.46
C LEU A 174 1.80 -1.50 -8.16
N ILE A 175 1.33 -2.75 -8.26
CA ILE A 175 2.15 -3.95 -8.02
C ILE A 175 3.32 -4.00 -9.00
N THR A 176 3.08 -3.71 -10.28
CA THR A 176 4.13 -3.68 -11.31
C THR A 176 5.19 -2.62 -11.00
N MET A 177 4.79 -1.40 -10.63
CA MET A 177 5.74 -0.34 -10.27
C MET A 177 6.59 -0.71 -9.06
N VAL A 178 5.99 -1.31 -8.02
CA VAL A 178 6.72 -1.75 -6.83
C VAL A 178 7.68 -2.89 -7.17
N TRP A 179 7.26 -3.84 -8.01
CA TRP A 179 8.13 -4.92 -8.47
C TRP A 179 9.31 -4.39 -9.29
N CYS A 180 9.09 -3.42 -10.20
CA CYS A 180 10.18 -2.76 -10.93
C CYS A 180 11.14 -2.03 -9.98
N ALA A 181 10.63 -1.37 -8.94
CA ALA A 181 11.47 -0.75 -7.92
C ALA A 181 12.31 -1.78 -7.15
N LEU A 182 11.72 -2.93 -6.77
CA LEU A 182 12.45 -4.04 -6.14
C LEU A 182 13.51 -4.63 -7.08
N PHE A 183 13.18 -4.84 -8.35
CA PHE A 183 14.07 -5.36 -9.37
C PHE A 183 15.29 -4.44 -9.56
N PHE A 184 15.05 -3.12 -9.62
CA PHE A 184 16.10 -2.12 -9.71
C PHE A 184 17.02 -2.13 -8.47
N VAL A 185 16.45 -2.16 -7.27
CA VAL A 185 17.22 -2.17 -6.01
C VAL A 185 17.96 -3.50 -5.82
N ALA A 186 17.47 -4.61 -6.39
CA ALA A 186 18.15 -5.89 -6.39
C ALA A 186 19.42 -5.92 -7.27
N GLY A 187 19.68 -4.86 -8.07
CA GLY A 187 20.91 -4.72 -8.87
C GLY A 187 20.91 -5.51 -10.17
N LEU A 188 19.74 -5.91 -10.67
CA LEU A 188 19.61 -6.57 -11.97
C LEU A 188 19.78 -5.56 -13.12
N HIS A 189 20.23 -6.03 -14.28
CA HIS A 189 20.66 -5.17 -15.39
C HIS A 189 19.54 -4.19 -15.83
N LEU A 190 19.86 -2.89 -15.88
CA LEU A 190 18.93 -1.79 -16.21
C LEU A 190 18.17 -2.00 -17.52
N ILE A 191 18.78 -2.68 -18.50
CA ILE A 191 18.12 -3.03 -19.78
C ILE A 191 16.87 -3.87 -19.53
N TRP A 192 16.85 -4.81 -18.58
CA TRP A 192 15.66 -5.60 -18.29
C TRP A 192 14.54 -4.76 -17.69
N VAL A 193 14.87 -3.78 -16.84
CA VAL A 193 13.89 -2.81 -16.33
C VAL A 193 13.30 -1.99 -17.49
N ALA A 194 14.14 -1.54 -18.42
CA ALA A 194 13.69 -0.78 -19.59
C ALA A 194 12.79 -1.64 -20.50
N VAL A 195 13.17 -2.89 -20.78
CA VAL A 195 12.39 -3.84 -21.58
C VAL A 195 11.04 -4.14 -20.91
N LEU A 196 11.02 -4.37 -19.60
CA LEU A 196 9.79 -4.58 -18.84
C LEU A 196 8.92 -3.32 -18.76
N GLY A 197 9.54 -2.14 -18.69
CA GLY A 197 8.85 -0.85 -18.80
C GLY A 197 8.19 -0.66 -20.16
N VAL A 198 8.89 -0.99 -21.25
CA VAL A 198 8.35 -0.95 -22.61
C VAL A 198 7.23 -1.98 -22.79
N LEU A 199 7.40 -3.20 -22.29
CA LEU A 199 6.35 -4.22 -22.29
C LEU A 199 5.13 -3.78 -21.46
N GLY A 200 5.35 -3.11 -20.33
CA GLY A 200 4.28 -2.54 -19.50
C GLY A 200 3.51 -1.45 -20.24
N LEU A 201 4.20 -0.53 -20.90
CA LEU A 201 3.59 0.50 -21.75
C LEU A 201 2.83 -0.13 -22.93
N GLY A 202 3.41 -1.15 -23.57
CA GLY A 202 2.76 -1.95 -24.61
C GLY A 202 1.51 -2.66 -24.09
N GLY A 203 1.53 -3.17 -22.85
CA GLY A 203 0.38 -3.77 -22.19
C GLY A 203 -0.73 -2.77 -21.88
N VAL A 204 -0.39 -1.54 -21.46
CA VAL A 204 -1.38 -0.46 -21.30
C VAL A 204 -1.96 -0.04 -22.64
N PHE A 205 -1.15 0.07 -23.68
CA PHE A 205 -1.60 0.39 -25.03
C PHE A 205 -2.50 -0.71 -25.61
N ALA A 206 -2.12 -1.98 -25.44
CA ALA A 206 -2.97 -3.11 -25.80
C ALA A 206 -4.28 -3.08 -25.01
N ALA A 207 -4.23 -2.79 -23.71
CA ALA A 207 -5.42 -2.69 -22.89
C ALA A 207 -6.36 -1.55 -23.36
N TYR A 208 -5.80 -0.43 -23.83
CA TYR A 208 -6.57 0.66 -24.44
C TYR A 208 -7.29 0.23 -25.73
N LEU A 209 -6.68 -0.64 -26.53
CA LEU A 209 -7.28 -1.15 -27.76
C LEU A 209 -8.34 -2.22 -27.52
N PHE A 210 -8.07 -3.16 -26.60
CA PHE A 210 -8.89 -4.36 -26.42
C PHE A 210 -9.98 -4.23 -25.34
N PHE A 211 -9.81 -3.37 -24.33
CA PHE A 211 -10.79 -3.23 -23.27
C PHE A 211 -11.56 -1.90 -23.36
N HIS A 212 -12.85 -1.99 -23.71
CA HIS A 212 -13.75 -0.84 -23.80
C HIS A 212 -13.74 0.03 -22.53
N HIS A 213 -13.77 -0.60 -21.35
CA HIS A 213 -13.72 0.08 -20.05
C HIS A 213 -12.45 0.91 -19.82
N VAL A 214 -11.30 0.46 -20.33
CA VAL A 214 -10.03 1.21 -20.23
C VAL A 214 -10.06 2.40 -21.17
N ARG A 215 -10.50 2.16 -22.41
CA ARG A 215 -10.65 3.17 -23.43
C ARG A 215 -11.56 4.29 -22.98
N GLU A 216 -12.71 3.97 -22.39
CA GLU A 216 -13.62 4.97 -21.83
C GLU A 216 -12.97 5.82 -20.74
N ARG A 217 -12.22 5.22 -19.80
CA ARG A 217 -11.54 5.99 -18.73
C ARG A 217 -10.46 6.91 -19.29
N PHE A 218 -9.68 6.44 -20.26
CA PHE A 218 -8.67 7.26 -20.92
C PHE A 218 -9.28 8.38 -21.75
N ASN A 219 -10.31 8.07 -22.55
CA ASN A 219 -10.99 9.07 -23.37
C ASN A 219 -11.70 10.11 -22.50
N LYS A 220 -12.37 9.70 -21.41
CA LYS A 220 -12.99 10.63 -20.44
C LYS A 220 -11.98 11.52 -19.72
N PHE A 221 -10.74 11.06 -19.53
CA PHE A 221 -9.66 11.84 -18.94
C PHE A 221 -9.04 12.85 -19.93
N LEU A 222 -8.92 12.46 -21.20
CA LEU A 222 -8.37 13.30 -22.27
C LEU A 222 -9.37 14.36 -22.76
N ASP A 223 -10.65 14.00 -22.81
CA ASP A 223 -11.73 14.89 -23.22
C ASP A 223 -12.18 15.76 -22.02
N LYS A 224 -11.39 16.82 -21.76
CA LYS A 224 -11.59 17.71 -20.60
C LYS A 224 -12.69 18.75 -20.81
N ASP A 225 -13.11 19.00 -22.05
CA ASP A 225 -13.98 20.12 -22.42
C ASP A 225 -15.46 19.72 -22.64
N SER A 226 -15.76 18.45 -22.89
CA SER A 226 -17.14 17.96 -23.16
C SER A 226 -17.94 17.56 -21.91
N GLY A 227 -17.56 18.07 -20.73
CA GLY A 227 -18.14 17.67 -19.44
C GLY A 227 -17.45 16.44 -18.85
N GLY A 228 -16.11 16.49 -18.79
CA GLY A 228 -15.23 15.46 -18.22
C GLY A 228 -15.74 14.91 -16.89
N GLY A 229 -15.53 13.61 -16.69
CA GLY A 229 -16.22 12.76 -15.71
C GLY A 229 -16.64 13.47 -14.42
N PHE A 230 -17.92 13.40 -14.08
CA PHE A 230 -18.57 14.09 -12.94
C PHE A 230 -17.71 14.18 -11.66
N GLN A 231 -16.99 13.11 -11.30
CA GLN A 231 -16.11 13.09 -10.13
C GLN A 231 -14.88 14.01 -10.27
N ASP A 232 -14.30 14.09 -11.46
CA ASP A 232 -13.14 14.91 -11.75
C ASP A 232 -13.50 16.39 -11.59
N PHE A 233 -14.60 16.84 -12.20
CA PHE A 233 -15.06 18.23 -12.10
C PHE A 233 -15.19 18.70 -10.64
N TRP A 234 -15.92 17.93 -9.82
CA TRP A 234 -16.15 18.27 -8.42
C TRP A 234 -14.88 18.20 -7.56
N SER A 235 -13.96 17.29 -7.87
CA SER A 235 -12.65 17.22 -7.22
C SER A 235 -11.83 18.50 -7.46
N ARG A 236 -11.83 19.05 -8.69
CA ARG A 236 -11.19 20.35 -8.98
C ARG A 236 -11.87 21.51 -8.29
N GLU A 237 -13.20 21.51 -8.29
CA GLU A 237 -13.97 22.58 -7.67
C GLU A 237 -13.74 22.62 -6.14
N SER A 238 -13.64 21.46 -5.48
CA SER A 238 -13.26 21.35 -4.07
C SER A 238 -11.92 22.02 -3.76
N PHE A 239 -10.89 21.85 -4.60
CA PHE A 239 -9.61 22.56 -4.41
C PHE A 239 -9.72 24.06 -4.68
N ARG A 240 -10.55 24.47 -5.64
CA ARG A 240 -10.78 25.87 -5.98
C ARG A 240 -11.51 26.61 -4.87
N SER A 241 -12.53 25.99 -4.28
CA SER A 241 -13.34 26.58 -3.20
C SER A 241 -12.58 26.65 -1.88
N GLY A 242 -11.73 25.68 -1.57
CA GLY A 242 -10.96 25.64 -0.32
C GLY A 242 -9.86 26.70 -0.21
N GLY A 243 -9.24 27.11 -1.32
CA GLY A 243 -8.13 28.05 -1.28
C GLY A 243 -6.98 27.60 -0.36
N TRP A 244 -6.26 28.55 0.25
CA TRP A 244 -5.08 28.22 1.08
C TRP A 244 -5.43 27.69 2.47
N PHE A 245 -6.52 28.18 3.07
CA PHE A 245 -6.88 27.94 4.48
C PHE A 245 -8.14 27.08 4.67
N GLY A 246 -8.84 26.74 3.59
CA GLY A 246 -10.07 25.97 3.63
C GLY A 246 -11.30 26.83 3.84
N THR A 247 -12.47 26.27 3.53
CA THR A 247 -13.79 26.90 3.79
C THR A 247 -14.24 26.75 5.24
N GLY A 248 -13.61 25.87 6.01
CA GLY A 248 -14.02 25.48 7.35
C GLY A 248 -14.70 24.10 7.39
N PRO A 249 -14.58 23.35 8.52
CA PRO A 249 -15.17 22.02 8.65
C PRO A 249 -16.70 22.05 8.50
N GLY A 250 -17.26 21.23 7.62
CA GLY A 250 -18.71 21.14 7.42
C GLY A 250 -19.27 22.09 6.35
N GLU A 251 -18.57 23.19 6.05
CA GLU A 251 -19.02 24.25 5.14
C GLU A 251 -18.75 23.95 3.65
N GLY A 252 -17.98 22.90 3.35
CA GLY A 252 -17.72 22.47 1.97
C GLY A 252 -19.00 22.07 1.22
N VAL A 253 -19.16 22.57 0.00
CA VAL A 253 -20.32 22.32 -0.86
C VAL A 253 -19.98 21.33 -1.97
N ALA A 254 -18.79 21.41 -2.57
CA ALA A 254 -18.37 20.54 -3.66
C ALA A 254 -18.24 19.08 -3.21
N LYS A 255 -17.80 18.85 -1.97
CA LYS A 255 -17.79 17.52 -1.32
C LYS A 255 -19.14 16.80 -1.35
N ARG A 256 -20.26 17.54 -1.34
CA ARG A 256 -21.61 16.95 -1.33
C ARG A 256 -21.97 16.31 -2.66
N HIS A 257 -21.26 16.65 -3.73
CA HIS A 257 -21.52 16.10 -5.06
C HIS A 257 -20.64 14.88 -5.35
N LEU A 258 -19.51 14.70 -4.68
CA LEU A 258 -18.62 13.55 -4.84
C LEU A 258 -19.24 12.24 -4.29
N PRO A 259 -19.53 11.23 -5.13
CA PRO A 259 -20.13 9.95 -4.68
C PRO A 259 -19.20 9.16 -3.74
N ASP A 260 -17.89 9.25 -3.96
CA ASP A 260 -16.84 8.48 -3.27
C ASP A 260 -15.96 9.40 -2.40
N ALA A 261 -16.55 10.45 -1.81
CA ALA A 261 -15.84 11.45 -1.01
C ALA A 261 -15.14 10.87 0.24
N HIS A 262 -15.71 9.81 0.82
CA HIS A 262 -15.21 9.15 2.02
C HIS A 262 -14.08 8.14 1.75
N THR A 263 -13.89 7.72 0.49
CA THR A 263 -12.90 6.73 0.07
C THR A 263 -11.86 7.38 -0.84
N ASP A 264 -12.11 7.38 -2.15
CA ASP A 264 -11.13 7.69 -3.18
C ASP A 264 -10.83 9.20 -3.25
N PHE A 265 -11.80 10.05 -2.89
CA PHE A 265 -11.72 11.51 -3.01
C PHE A 265 -11.53 12.28 -1.70
N ILE A 266 -11.15 11.60 -0.61
CA ILE A 266 -11.00 12.25 0.70
C ILE A 266 -9.92 13.34 0.73
N PHE A 267 -8.90 13.24 -0.14
CA PHE A 267 -7.88 14.27 -0.29
C PHE A 267 -8.45 15.56 -0.87
N SER A 268 -9.39 15.48 -1.83
CA SER A 268 -10.09 16.66 -2.37
C SER A 268 -10.97 17.32 -1.31
N VAL A 269 -11.70 16.53 -0.52
CA VAL A 269 -12.52 17.04 0.60
C VAL A 269 -11.65 17.74 1.64
N THR A 270 -10.48 17.16 1.94
CA THR A 270 -9.52 17.77 2.87
C THR A 270 -9.05 19.13 2.36
N GLY A 271 -8.78 19.24 1.05
CA GLY A 271 -8.39 20.49 0.42
C GLY A 271 -9.49 21.56 0.46
N GLU A 272 -10.74 21.17 0.30
CA GLU A 272 -11.89 22.07 0.40
C GLU A 272 -12.06 22.63 1.82
N GLU A 273 -12.09 21.76 2.84
CA GLU A 273 -12.43 22.20 4.19
C GLU A 273 -11.27 22.79 4.97
N PHE A 274 -10.07 22.21 4.81
CA PHE A 274 -8.87 22.55 5.60
C PHE A 274 -7.81 23.30 4.79
N GLY A 275 -7.99 23.42 3.47
CA GLY A 275 -7.12 24.18 2.59
C GLY A 275 -5.85 23.45 2.14
N VAL A 276 -5.16 24.08 1.18
CA VAL A 276 -3.93 23.55 0.58
C VAL A 276 -2.81 23.35 1.61
N ILE A 277 -2.71 24.18 2.65
CA ILE A 277 -1.65 24.06 3.66
C ILE A 277 -1.74 22.71 4.37
N VAL A 278 -2.95 22.27 4.74
CA VAL A 278 -3.15 20.98 5.41
C VAL A 278 -2.87 19.82 4.47
N CYS A 279 -3.23 19.94 3.19
CA CYS A 279 -2.85 18.97 2.16
C CYS A 279 -1.31 18.85 2.04
N LEU A 280 -0.58 19.96 2.05
CA LEU A 280 0.89 19.95 2.01
C LEU A 280 1.50 19.31 3.27
N CYS A 281 0.93 19.58 4.45
CA CYS A 281 1.34 18.90 5.68
C CYS A 281 1.12 17.38 5.60
N LEU A 282 0.00 16.94 5.02
CA LEU A 282 -0.27 15.52 4.81
C LEU A 282 0.73 14.89 3.84
N VAL A 283 1.04 15.56 2.72
CA VAL A 283 2.08 15.13 1.76
C VAL A 283 3.43 15.02 2.47
N ALA A 284 3.79 16.00 3.29
CA ALA A 284 5.04 15.99 4.06
C ALA A 284 5.09 14.83 5.06
N LEU A 285 3.96 14.48 5.69
CA LEU A 285 3.86 13.34 6.60
C LEU A 285 4.07 12.01 5.86
N PHE A 286 3.45 11.82 4.70
CA PHE A 286 3.69 10.66 3.83
C PHE A 286 5.16 10.61 3.38
N ALA A 287 5.72 11.73 2.93
CA ALA A 287 7.12 11.82 2.53
C ALA A 287 8.06 11.46 3.69
N TYR A 288 7.78 11.93 4.91
CA TYR A 288 8.55 11.57 6.10
C TYR A 288 8.53 10.05 6.36
N ILE A 289 7.36 9.41 6.30
CA ILE A 289 7.22 7.95 6.49
C ILE A 289 8.06 7.20 5.44
N VAL A 290 7.95 7.60 4.17
CA VAL A 290 8.66 6.97 3.05
C VAL A 290 10.17 7.15 3.18
N LEU A 291 10.64 8.39 3.40
CA LEU A 291 12.07 8.68 3.54
C LEU A 291 12.67 7.99 4.77
N ARG A 292 11.91 7.91 5.88
CA ARG A 292 12.33 7.19 7.09
C ARG A 292 12.44 5.69 6.82
N GLY A 293 11.46 5.08 6.15
CA GLY A 293 11.48 3.67 5.77
C GLY A 293 12.68 3.33 4.87
N LEU A 294 12.94 4.13 3.85
CA LEU A 294 14.09 3.95 2.95
C LEU A 294 15.44 4.15 3.68
N LYS A 295 15.52 5.12 4.60
CA LYS A 295 16.71 5.32 5.45
C LYS A 295 16.97 4.11 6.35
N LEU A 296 15.91 3.49 6.88
CA LEU A 296 16.03 2.26 7.67
C LEU A 296 16.49 1.09 6.80
N ALA A 297 15.92 0.93 5.60
CA ALA A 297 16.33 -0.10 4.65
C ALA A 297 17.84 -0.02 4.34
N ARG A 298 18.36 1.19 4.09
CA ARG A 298 19.79 1.41 3.80
C ARG A 298 20.73 1.01 4.94
N ARG A 299 20.24 0.97 6.19
CA ARG A 299 21.02 0.61 7.39
C ARG A 299 20.94 -0.88 7.71
N THR A 300 20.13 -1.65 6.99
CA THR A 300 19.93 -3.07 7.23
C THR A 300 20.94 -3.90 6.44
N ASP A 301 21.72 -4.73 7.15
CA ASP A 301 22.73 -5.61 6.55
C ASP A 301 22.10 -6.80 5.80
N ASP A 302 20.99 -7.33 6.30
CA ASP A 302 20.29 -8.46 5.69
C ASP A 302 19.61 -8.07 4.37
N THR A 303 19.97 -8.77 3.29
CA THR A 303 19.52 -8.43 1.93
C THR A 303 18.01 -8.60 1.77
N PHE A 304 17.43 -9.65 2.35
CA PHE A 304 15.99 -9.87 2.34
C PHE A 304 15.27 -8.72 3.03
N SER A 305 15.65 -8.40 4.27
CA SER A 305 15.02 -7.35 5.05
C SER A 305 15.17 -5.99 4.38
N ARG A 306 16.33 -5.68 3.80
CA ARG A 306 16.55 -4.44 3.03
C ARG A 306 15.60 -4.33 1.82
N LEU A 307 15.46 -5.38 1.02
CA LEU A 307 14.54 -5.40 -0.12
C LEU A 307 13.08 -5.30 0.34
N ALA A 308 12.69 -6.07 1.36
CA ALA A 308 11.31 -6.08 1.86
C ALA A 308 10.90 -4.72 2.46
N ILE A 309 11.76 -4.07 3.26
CA ILE A 309 11.52 -2.72 3.77
C ILE A 309 11.39 -1.74 2.62
N THR A 310 12.29 -1.81 1.63
CA THR A 310 12.25 -0.91 0.45
C THR A 310 10.96 -1.08 -0.33
N GLY A 311 10.56 -2.32 -0.63
CA GLY A 311 9.34 -2.61 -1.37
C GLY A 311 8.07 -2.20 -0.61
N LEU A 312 7.97 -2.49 0.69
CA LEU A 312 6.79 -2.15 1.49
C LEU A 312 6.64 -0.63 1.64
N THR A 313 7.76 0.07 1.84
CA THR A 313 7.79 1.53 1.91
C THR A 313 7.42 2.16 0.56
N THR A 314 7.92 1.59 -0.54
CA THR A 314 7.61 2.05 -1.90
C THR A 314 6.14 1.80 -2.25
N LEU A 315 5.59 0.64 -1.86
CA LEU A 315 4.17 0.31 -2.01
C LEU A 315 3.28 1.36 -1.31
N PHE A 316 3.59 1.66 -0.05
CA PHE A 316 2.88 2.65 0.75
C PHE A 316 2.93 4.05 0.11
N GLY A 317 4.13 4.48 -0.30
CA GLY A 317 4.34 5.78 -0.94
C GLY A 317 3.65 5.90 -2.29
N LEU A 318 3.83 4.92 -3.18
CA LEU A 318 3.22 4.93 -4.51
C LEU A 318 1.69 4.88 -4.44
N GLN A 319 1.10 4.10 -3.53
CA GLN A 319 -0.34 4.08 -3.34
C GLN A 319 -0.86 5.48 -2.95
N ALA A 320 -0.17 6.16 -2.03
CA ALA A 320 -0.52 7.51 -1.63
C ALA A 320 -0.35 8.53 -2.78
N CYS A 321 0.78 8.47 -3.50
CA CYS A 321 1.03 9.35 -4.65
C CYS A 321 -0.02 9.18 -5.75
N ILE A 322 -0.39 7.94 -6.10
CA ILE A 322 -1.40 7.69 -7.15
C ILE A 322 -2.78 8.21 -6.70
N ASN A 323 -3.18 8.00 -5.43
CA ASN A 323 -4.45 8.53 -4.93
C ASN A 323 -4.47 10.08 -4.97
N MET A 324 -3.41 10.74 -4.52
CA MET A 324 -3.32 12.21 -4.56
C MET A 324 -3.27 12.74 -6.01
N ALA A 325 -2.59 12.03 -6.92
CA ALA A 325 -2.54 12.37 -8.35
C ALA A 325 -3.92 12.25 -9.02
N VAL A 326 -4.73 11.27 -8.62
CA VAL A 326 -6.12 11.15 -9.07
C VAL A 326 -6.96 12.33 -8.59
N ASN A 327 -6.84 12.70 -7.31
CA ASN A 327 -7.56 13.83 -6.73
C ASN A 327 -7.13 15.19 -7.31
N THR A 328 -5.95 15.30 -7.88
CA THR A 328 -5.47 16.53 -8.52
C THR A 328 -5.62 16.51 -10.05
N GLN A 329 -6.32 15.50 -10.59
CA GLN A 329 -6.48 15.25 -12.03
C GLN A 329 -5.17 15.12 -12.83
N LEU A 330 -4.09 14.71 -12.17
CA LEU A 330 -2.84 14.33 -12.84
C LEU A 330 -2.93 12.91 -13.40
N MET A 331 -3.85 12.09 -12.89
CA MET A 331 -4.10 10.72 -13.33
C MET A 331 -5.61 10.43 -13.38
N PRO A 332 -6.06 9.50 -14.26
CA PRO A 332 -7.47 9.12 -14.34
C PRO A 332 -7.94 8.40 -13.07
N ALA A 333 -9.22 8.59 -12.72
CA ALA A 333 -9.81 8.04 -11.51
C ALA A 333 -9.60 6.53 -11.34
N LYS A 334 -9.05 6.16 -10.18
CA LYS A 334 -8.81 4.78 -9.75
C LYS A 334 -9.42 4.57 -8.37
N GLY A 335 -10.07 3.42 -8.18
CA GLY A 335 -10.69 3.03 -6.91
C GLY A 335 -9.66 2.51 -5.90
N MET A 336 -8.67 3.34 -5.57
CA MET A 336 -7.62 3.02 -4.61
C MET A 336 -7.68 3.99 -3.44
N THR A 337 -7.66 3.43 -2.24
CA THR A 337 -7.72 4.18 -0.98
C THR A 337 -6.40 4.88 -0.67
N LEU A 338 -6.49 6.06 -0.04
CA LEU A 338 -5.37 6.74 0.56
C LEU A 338 -4.98 6.00 1.86
N PRO A 339 -3.72 5.53 2.02
CA PRO A 339 -3.35 4.69 3.14
C PRO A 339 -3.64 5.32 4.51
N PHE A 340 -4.34 4.59 5.39
CA PHE A 340 -4.78 5.00 6.74
C PHE A 340 -5.70 6.22 6.85
N VAL A 341 -5.93 6.94 5.75
CA VAL A 341 -6.80 8.13 5.72
C VAL A 341 -8.19 7.78 5.21
N SER A 342 -8.28 7.18 4.03
CA SER A 342 -9.55 6.82 3.40
C SER A 342 -10.30 5.75 4.18
N TYR A 343 -11.64 5.82 4.13
CA TYR A 343 -12.49 4.76 4.64
C TYR A 343 -12.30 3.47 3.85
N GLY A 344 -12.12 2.35 4.55
CA GLY A 344 -12.10 1.04 3.94
C GLY A 344 -11.66 -0.05 4.91
N GLY A 345 -12.59 -0.87 5.39
CA GLY A 345 -12.31 -1.92 6.39
C GLY A 345 -11.23 -2.91 5.93
N SER A 346 -11.41 -3.50 4.74
CA SER A 346 -10.43 -4.44 4.17
C SER A 346 -9.08 -3.79 3.88
N SER A 347 -9.07 -2.52 3.45
CA SER A 347 -7.83 -1.80 3.13
C SER A 347 -7.06 -1.43 4.40
N LEU A 348 -7.74 -0.97 5.46
CA LEU A 348 -7.10 -0.69 6.76
C LEU A 348 -6.43 -1.93 7.36
N ILE A 349 -7.10 -3.08 7.32
CA ILE A 349 -6.54 -4.35 7.83
C ILE A 349 -5.35 -4.80 6.98
N SER A 350 -5.42 -4.67 5.65
CA SER A 350 -4.27 -4.99 4.78
C SER A 350 -3.08 -4.04 5.01
N LEU A 351 -3.35 -2.74 5.16
CA LEU A 351 -2.32 -1.75 5.47
C LEU A 351 -1.70 -2.02 6.85
N ALA A 352 -2.48 -2.48 7.83
CA ALA A 352 -1.97 -2.96 9.10
C ALA A 352 -1.04 -4.17 8.93
N LEU A 353 -1.38 -5.13 8.07
CA LEU A 353 -0.51 -6.26 7.78
C LEU A 353 0.82 -5.80 7.16
N GLY A 354 0.78 -4.97 6.12
CA GLY A 354 1.98 -4.44 5.46
C GLY A 354 2.84 -3.58 6.39
N THR A 355 2.21 -2.76 7.22
CA THR A 355 2.89 -1.92 8.21
C THR A 355 3.46 -2.76 9.35
N GLY A 356 2.75 -3.79 9.79
CA GLY A 356 3.23 -4.77 10.76
C GLY A 356 4.48 -5.48 10.26
N PHE A 357 4.52 -5.89 8.98
CA PHE A 357 5.74 -6.41 8.35
C PHE A 357 6.87 -5.38 8.35
N LEU A 358 6.59 -4.14 7.94
CA LEU A 358 7.58 -3.06 7.91
C LEU A 358 8.20 -2.82 9.30
N VAL A 359 7.38 -2.74 10.34
CA VAL A 359 7.83 -2.58 11.73
C VAL A 359 8.64 -3.80 12.17
N ALA A 360 8.18 -5.02 11.89
CA ALA A 360 8.87 -6.25 12.26
C ALA A 360 10.28 -6.38 11.65
N LEU A 361 10.43 -5.91 10.40
CA LEU A 361 11.68 -5.94 9.62
C LEU A 361 12.65 -4.83 10.02
N THR A 362 12.14 -3.66 10.44
CA THR A 362 12.98 -2.53 10.87
C THR A 362 13.49 -2.63 12.31
N ARG A 363 12.98 -3.59 13.10
CA ARG A 363 13.43 -3.81 14.48
C ARG A 363 14.91 -4.16 14.56
N LYS A 364 15.62 -3.45 15.44
CA LYS A 364 17.02 -3.77 15.77
C LYS A 364 17.08 -5.10 16.52
N ARG A 365 17.69 -6.12 15.92
CA ARG A 365 17.93 -7.42 16.56
C ARG A 365 19.44 -7.59 16.82
N PRO A 366 19.86 -8.10 17.99
CA PRO A 366 21.26 -8.43 18.23
C PRO A 366 21.77 -9.44 17.19
N ARG A 367 22.98 -9.21 16.66
CA ARG A 367 23.62 -10.02 15.57
C ARG A 367 23.58 -11.54 15.83
N THR A 368 23.68 -11.97 17.08
CA THR A 368 23.65 -13.38 17.50
C THR A 368 22.36 -14.11 17.12
N VAL A 369 21.22 -13.45 17.13
CA VAL A 369 19.92 -14.03 16.74
C VAL A 369 19.79 -14.17 15.23
N MET A 370 20.43 -13.29 14.45
CA MET A 370 20.47 -13.38 12.99
C MET A 370 21.35 -14.56 12.52
N LEU A 371 22.48 -14.80 13.21
CA LEU A 371 23.41 -15.91 12.91
C LEU A 371 22.84 -17.29 13.27
N SER A 372 22.13 -17.41 14.40
CA SER A 372 21.46 -18.66 14.82
C SER A 372 20.32 -19.08 13.87
N GLN A 373 19.78 -18.15 13.07
CA GLN A 373 18.72 -18.43 12.09
C GLN A 373 19.24 -18.74 10.68
N LYS A 374 20.56 -18.73 10.46
CA LYS A 374 21.19 -19.21 9.24
C LYS A 374 21.21 -20.75 9.29
N PRO A 375 20.79 -21.49 8.24
CA PRO A 375 20.90 -22.94 8.25
C PRO A 375 22.37 -23.36 8.42
N PRO A 376 22.66 -24.44 9.19
CA PRO A 376 24.03 -24.94 9.36
C PRO A 376 24.54 -25.40 7.99
N GLY A 377 25.51 -24.69 7.43
CA GLY A 377 26.08 -25.00 6.11
C GLY A 377 26.78 -23.84 5.41
N THR A 378 26.46 -22.59 5.75
CA THR A 378 27.22 -21.44 5.22
C THR A 378 28.35 -21.07 6.18
N ALA A 379 29.41 -21.86 6.20
CA ALA A 379 30.66 -21.44 6.81
C ALA A 379 31.12 -20.12 6.16
N PRO A 380 31.67 -19.15 6.91
CA PRO A 380 32.40 -18.06 6.30
C PRO A 380 33.57 -18.67 5.53
N ALA A 381 33.72 -18.33 4.25
CA ALA A 381 34.90 -18.67 3.49
C ALA A 381 36.11 -18.13 4.27
N THR A 382 36.85 -19.05 4.87
CA THR A 382 38.15 -18.79 5.47
C THR A 382 38.99 -18.18 4.35
N VAL A 383 39.37 -16.91 4.54
CA VAL A 383 40.42 -16.28 3.75
C VAL A 383 41.71 -17.00 4.16
N ALA A 384 41.97 -18.13 3.53
CA ALA A 384 43.25 -18.80 3.56
C ALA A 384 44.22 -17.92 2.77
N GLY A 385 45.30 -17.53 3.45
CA GLY A 385 46.24 -16.53 2.97
C GLY A 385 46.90 -16.89 1.64
N VAL A 386 47.27 -15.82 0.93
CA VAL A 386 48.37 -15.86 -0.02
C VAL A 386 49.41 -14.87 0.51
N MET A 387 50.28 -15.37 1.39
CA MET A 387 51.68 -14.95 1.39
C MET A 387 52.34 -15.71 0.24
N ARG A 388 52.71 -15.00 -0.82
CA ARG A 388 53.96 -15.16 -1.58
C ARG A 388 54.04 -14.06 -2.63
#